data_AF-A0A1B3SKE4-F1
#
_entry.id   AF-A0A1B3SKE4-F1
#
_cell.length_a   1.000
_cell.length_b   1.000
_cell.length_c   1.000
_cell.angle_alpha   90.00
_cell.angle_beta   90.00
_cell.angle_gamma   90.00
#
_symmetry.space_group_name_H-M   'P 1'
#
loop_
_entity.id
_entity.type
_entity.pdbx_description
1 polymer ?
#
loop_
_entity_poly.entity_id
_entity_poly.type
_entity_poly.pdbx_seq_one_letter_code
_entity_poly.pdbx_strand_id
1 'polypeptide(L)'
;MVEIILENKNSGTILQRELKDKEVLMYNIIRKTSNKVGKMDNYSKFYYLSAFESDSKVYETIIFKEYSIVEEEAILIYNFINNLFEEGKVSNLKESIKYVQNTFGRVLGFTREKVAGKMGELLFILQLEKQNIEIAKYFNNNEGDLFDFYIYNNNKYLEIKTSVKETKTVTLNVKQLTYKPNETSFGVVMLKEDQNGTKLIEVVNELLDLKEWDPDFKEYLENLKINIDHDMFCEDLKYDIENALYELYLPNKIQEKIPFLDEISKEEIWNNVESIKLKINLSGIEKNNIEEVKNFLEI
;
A
#
# COMPACT_ATOMS: atom_id res chain seq x y z
N MET A 1 -7.67 -1.43 33.04
CA MET A 1 -6.46 -0.59 33.01
C MET A 1 -5.56 -1.15 31.92
N VAL A 2 -5.21 -0.33 30.93
CA VAL A 2 -4.23 -0.67 29.88
C VAL A 2 -2.89 -0.13 30.35
N GLU A 3 -1.85 -0.94 30.28
CA GLU A 3 -0.51 -0.57 30.74
C GLU A 3 0.41 -0.46 29.52
N ILE A 4 1.24 0.59 29.45
CA ILE A 4 2.42 0.56 28.59
C ILE A 4 3.53 -0.11 29.38
N ILE A 5 4.11 -1.15 28.80
CA ILE A 5 5.45 -1.57 29.20
C ILE A 5 6.40 -1.03 28.13
N LEU A 6 7.05 0.10 28.42
CA LEU A 6 8.15 0.65 27.61
C LEU A 6 9.42 -0.12 27.98
N GLU A 7 9.55 -1.35 27.49
CA GLU A 7 10.78 -2.13 27.68
C GLU A 7 11.61 -2.13 26.40
N ASN A 8 12.73 -1.40 26.41
CA ASN A 8 13.81 -1.58 25.44
C ASN A 8 14.65 -2.84 25.77
N LYS A 9 13.99 -3.97 26.02
CA LYS A 9 14.65 -5.22 26.43
C LYS A 9 13.93 -6.45 25.90
N ASN A 10 14.74 -7.42 25.47
CA ASN A 10 14.40 -8.80 25.08
C ASN A 10 13.73 -9.64 26.19
N SER A 11 12.96 -9.05 27.11
CA SER A 11 12.42 -9.71 28.30
C SER A 11 11.04 -10.32 28.05
N GLY A 12 11.02 -11.53 27.50
CA GLY A 12 9.83 -12.38 27.49
C GLY A 12 10.12 -13.75 26.90
N THR A 13 10.33 -14.76 27.74
CA THR A 13 10.72 -16.14 27.35
C THR A 13 9.69 -16.89 26.48
N ILE A 14 8.46 -16.38 26.37
CA ILE A 14 7.40 -16.90 25.48
C ILE A 14 7.33 -16.13 24.16
N LEU A 15 7.45 -14.79 24.18
CA LEU A 15 7.64 -13.94 22.99
C LEU A 15 8.85 -14.38 22.17
N GLN A 16 9.94 -14.75 22.85
CA GLN A 16 11.12 -15.34 22.23
C GLN A 16 10.85 -16.68 21.54
N ARG A 17 9.84 -17.47 21.93
CA ARG A 17 9.56 -18.74 21.24
C ARG A 17 8.81 -18.56 19.93
N GLU A 18 7.95 -17.54 19.83
CA GLU A 18 7.18 -17.24 18.62
C GLU A 18 7.89 -16.27 17.66
N LEU A 19 8.77 -15.40 18.17
CA LEU A 19 9.53 -14.39 17.40
C LEU A 19 11.03 -14.68 17.31
N LYS A 20 11.40 -15.95 17.49
CA LYS A 20 12.74 -16.47 17.85
C LYS A 20 13.93 -16.03 16.97
N ASP A 21 13.67 -15.53 15.77
CA ASP A 21 14.68 -15.18 14.77
C ASP A 21 14.67 -13.69 14.37
N LYS A 22 13.99 -12.82 15.13
CA LYS A 22 13.94 -11.39 14.82
C LYS A 22 14.43 -10.59 16.03
N GLU A 23 15.54 -9.88 15.88
CA GLU A 23 15.85 -8.77 16.77
C GLU A 23 14.69 -7.77 16.63
N VAL A 24 14.01 -7.43 17.72
CA VAL A 24 12.87 -6.49 17.69
C VAL A 24 13.01 -5.50 18.84
N LEU A 25 13.23 -4.23 18.53
CA LEU A 25 12.91 -3.10 19.41
C LEU A 25 11.38 -3.01 19.49
N MET A 26 10.81 -3.30 20.66
CA MET A 26 9.36 -3.49 20.83
C MET A 26 8.75 -2.39 21.70
N TYR A 27 7.96 -1.49 21.10
CA TYR A 27 6.92 -0.77 21.84
C TYR A 27 5.73 -1.72 22.01
N ASN A 28 5.28 -1.92 23.26
CA ASN A 28 4.20 -2.86 23.58
C ASN A 28 3.04 -2.16 24.28
N ILE A 29 1.82 -2.39 23.79
CA ILE A 29 0.59 -1.96 24.45
C ILE A 29 -0.12 -3.21 24.99
N ILE A 30 -0.26 -3.31 26.31
CA ILE A 30 -0.66 -4.54 26.99
C ILE A 30 -1.95 -4.31 27.79
N ARG A 31 -2.87 -5.27 27.72
CA ARG A 31 -4.10 -5.25 28.53
C ARG A 31 -4.44 -6.64 29.03
N LYS A 32 -4.78 -6.77 30.32
CA LYS A 32 -5.27 -8.02 30.89
C LYS A 32 -6.58 -8.44 30.21
N THR A 33 -6.69 -9.71 29.80
CA THR A 33 -7.86 -10.29 29.17
C THR A 33 -8.29 -11.57 29.89
N SER A 34 -9.53 -12.01 29.66
CA SER A 34 -10.05 -13.32 30.07
C SER A 34 -10.12 -14.31 28.90
N ASN A 35 -9.67 -13.90 27.71
CA ASN A 35 -9.67 -14.74 26.52
C ASN A 35 -8.74 -15.95 26.68
N LYS A 36 -9.07 -17.05 26.00
CA LYS A 36 -8.18 -18.23 25.92
C LYS A 36 -6.96 -17.87 25.05
N VAL A 37 -5.81 -18.48 25.36
CA VAL A 37 -4.57 -18.38 24.56
C VAL A 37 -4.92 -18.50 23.07
N GLY A 38 -4.51 -17.50 22.31
CA GLY A 38 -5.09 -17.21 21.00
C GLY A 38 -4.05 -17.02 19.91
N LYS A 39 -4.54 -16.82 18.69
CA LYS A 39 -3.71 -16.65 17.48
C LYS A 39 -3.00 -15.28 17.49
N MET A 40 -1.82 -15.25 16.87
CA MET A 40 -1.12 -14.04 16.49
C MET A 40 -1.64 -13.56 15.13
N ASP A 41 -2.16 -12.35 15.08
CA ASP A 41 -2.53 -11.67 13.85
C ASP A 41 -1.36 -10.76 13.42
N ASN A 42 -0.90 -10.85 12.17
CA ASN A 42 0.23 -10.09 11.65
C ASN A 42 -0.27 -8.90 10.81
N TYR A 43 0.04 -7.70 11.25
CA TYR A 43 -0.25 -6.45 10.53
C TYR A 43 1.04 -5.90 9.94
N SER A 44 0.95 -4.99 8.96
CA SER A 44 2.13 -4.47 8.25
C SER A 44 3.24 -3.98 9.19
N LYS A 45 2.88 -3.23 10.25
CA LYS A 45 3.80 -2.60 11.19
C LYS A 45 3.74 -3.12 12.64
N PHE A 46 2.83 -4.02 12.95
CA PHE A 46 2.72 -4.57 14.31
C PHE A 46 2.17 -6.00 14.30
N TYR A 47 2.36 -6.69 15.41
CA TYR A 47 1.70 -7.96 15.71
C TYR A 47 0.61 -7.72 16.74
N TYR A 48 -0.53 -8.38 16.58
CA TYR A 48 -1.54 -8.46 17.62
C TYR A 48 -1.59 -9.87 18.20
N LEU A 49 -1.41 -9.97 19.51
CA LEU A 49 -1.56 -11.21 20.27
C LEU A 49 -2.88 -11.16 21.02
N SER A 50 -3.80 -12.04 20.63
CA SER A 50 -5.16 -12.09 21.22
C SER A 50 -5.20 -12.65 22.65
N ALA A 51 -4.17 -13.40 23.05
CA ALA A 51 -3.96 -13.85 24.42
C ALA A 51 -2.58 -14.50 24.55
N PHE A 52 -1.67 -13.86 25.30
CA PHE A 52 -0.42 -14.48 25.77
C PHE A 52 -0.43 -14.58 27.29
N GLU A 53 0.16 -15.65 27.83
CA GLU A 53 0.25 -15.86 29.27
C GLU A 53 1.61 -15.39 29.79
N SER A 54 1.60 -14.56 30.84
CA SER A 54 2.78 -14.17 31.60
C SER A 54 2.41 -14.08 33.08
N ASP A 55 3.23 -14.65 33.96
CA ASP A 55 3.02 -14.63 35.42
C ASP A 55 1.60 -15.03 35.85
N SER A 56 1.07 -16.12 35.26
CA SER A 56 -0.29 -16.65 35.52
C SER A 56 -1.43 -15.68 35.21
N LYS A 57 -1.19 -14.67 34.38
CA LYS A 57 -2.21 -13.75 33.84
C LYS A 57 -2.20 -13.83 32.31
N VAL A 58 -3.37 -13.64 31.71
CA VAL A 58 -3.53 -13.60 30.25
C VAL A 58 -3.68 -12.15 29.80
N TYR A 59 -3.00 -11.81 28.73
CA TYR A 59 -2.92 -10.45 28.21
C TYR A 59 -3.15 -10.44 26.69
N GLU A 60 -3.84 -9.40 26.23
CA GLU A 60 -3.81 -8.99 24.84
C GLU A 60 -2.64 -8.02 24.64
N THR A 61 -2.02 -8.04 23.47
CA THR A 61 -0.92 -7.11 23.17
C THR A 61 -0.83 -6.70 21.71
N ILE A 62 -0.46 -5.43 21.52
CA ILE A 62 0.03 -4.89 20.24
C ILE A 62 1.55 -4.72 20.37
N ILE A 63 2.31 -5.32 19.45
CA ILE A 63 3.78 -5.28 19.39
C ILE A 63 4.17 -4.58 18.10
N PHE A 64 4.78 -3.39 18.18
CA PHE A 64 5.29 -2.75 16.98
C PHE A 64 6.55 -3.45 16.48
N LYS A 65 6.67 -3.61 15.16
CA LYS A 65 7.86 -4.18 14.50
C LYS A 65 9.03 -3.19 14.63
N GLU A 66 10.25 -3.70 14.62
CA GLU A 66 11.46 -2.89 14.74
C GLU A 66 11.50 -1.77 13.69
N TYR A 67 11.87 -0.55 14.11
CA TYR A 67 11.95 0.67 13.28
C TYR A 67 10.65 1.07 12.54
N SER A 68 9.53 0.41 12.79
CA SER A 68 8.27 0.66 12.08
C SER A 68 7.52 1.93 12.55
N ILE A 69 7.86 2.40 13.75
CA ILE A 69 7.23 3.51 14.45
C ILE A 69 8.23 4.19 15.39
N VAL A 70 8.12 5.52 15.55
CA VAL A 70 8.91 6.27 16.55
C VAL A 70 8.18 6.37 17.90
N GLU A 71 8.91 6.71 18.95
CA GLU A 71 8.37 6.77 20.33
C GLU A 71 7.14 7.67 20.44
N GLU A 72 7.19 8.86 19.85
CA GLU A 72 6.10 9.84 19.92
C GLU A 72 4.82 9.30 19.27
N GLU A 73 4.94 8.57 18.17
CA GLU A 73 3.81 7.93 17.47
C GLU A 73 3.21 6.78 18.29
N ALA A 74 4.06 5.96 18.93
CA ALA A 74 3.62 4.88 19.80
C ALA A 74 2.85 5.43 21.03
N ILE A 75 3.34 6.52 21.64
CA ILE A 75 2.67 7.21 22.76
C ILE A 75 1.30 7.76 22.33
N LEU A 76 1.21 8.36 21.14
CA LEU A 76 -0.05 8.88 20.61
C LEU A 76 -1.08 7.76 20.40
N ILE A 77 -0.68 6.64 19.82
CA ILE A 77 -1.56 5.47 19.62
C ILE A 77 -2.04 4.92 20.96
N TYR A 78 -1.14 4.80 21.95
CA TYR A 78 -1.51 4.36 23.29
C TYR A 78 -2.57 5.26 23.93
N ASN A 79 -2.32 6.58 23.96
CA ASN A 79 -3.26 7.53 24.57
C ASN A 79 -4.62 7.48 23.89
N PHE A 80 -4.64 7.33 22.58
CA PHE A 80 -5.88 7.14 21.82
C PHE A 80 -6.61 5.86 22.22
N ILE A 81 -5.92 4.72 22.31
CA ILE A 81 -6.51 3.45 22.76
C ILE A 81 -7.11 3.58 24.16
N ASN A 82 -6.42 4.23 25.10
CA ASN A 82 -6.94 4.50 26.43
C ASN A 82 -8.25 5.28 26.40
N ASN A 83 -8.29 6.37 25.63
CA ASN A 83 -9.49 7.18 25.50
C ASN A 83 -10.67 6.36 24.96
N LEU A 84 -10.44 5.45 24.00
CA LEU A 84 -11.50 4.57 23.51
C LEU A 84 -12.07 3.66 24.61
N PHE A 85 -11.23 3.16 25.52
CA PHE A 85 -11.67 2.38 26.66
C PHE A 85 -12.40 3.22 27.71
N GLU A 86 -11.90 4.42 28.03
CA GLU A 86 -12.52 5.33 28.99
C GLU A 86 -13.91 5.80 28.52
N GLU A 87 -14.07 6.02 27.21
CA GLU A 87 -15.35 6.36 26.59
C GLU A 87 -16.26 5.14 26.38
N GLY A 88 -15.81 3.92 26.70
CA GLY A 88 -16.58 2.69 26.51
C GLY A 88 -16.83 2.32 25.04
N LYS A 89 -16.03 2.86 24.10
CA LYS A 89 -16.16 2.58 22.66
C LYS A 89 -15.65 1.19 22.27
N VAL A 90 -14.74 0.61 23.06
CA VAL A 90 -14.16 -0.71 22.81
C VAL A 90 -14.06 -1.52 24.11
N SER A 91 -14.18 -2.85 23.99
CA SER A 91 -14.17 -3.79 25.10
C SER A 91 -12.85 -4.57 25.25
N ASN A 92 -12.05 -4.63 24.18
CA ASN A 92 -10.79 -5.37 24.07
C ASN A 92 -9.80 -4.69 23.09
N LEU A 93 -8.53 -5.09 23.12
CA LEU A 93 -7.51 -4.47 22.26
C LEU A 93 -7.76 -4.78 20.77
N LYS A 94 -8.34 -5.93 20.43
CA LYS A 94 -8.71 -6.27 19.04
C LYS A 94 -9.65 -5.22 18.44
N GLU A 95 -10.68 -4.82 19.18
CA GLU A 95 -11.62 -3.80 18.74
C GLU A 95 -10.95 -2.44 18.55
N SER A 96 -9.97 -2.10 19.39
CA SER A 96 -9.22 -0.83 19.28
C SER A 96 -8.40 -0.72 17.99
N ILE A 97 -7.96 -1.85 17.42
CA ILE A 97 -7.18 -1.87 16.17
C ILE A 97 -7.95 -1.18 15.03
N LYS A 98 -9.27 -1.37 14.93
CA LYS A 98 -10.11 -0.69 13.93
C LYS A 98 -9.96 0.83 14.01
N TYR A 99 -10.16 1.36 15.22
CA TYR A 99 -10.13 2.80 15.46
C TYR A 99 -8.72 3.36 15.26
N VAL A 100 -7.72 2.60 15.66
CA VAL A 100 -6.30 2.93 15.53
C VAL A 100 -5.89 2.93 14.05
N GLN A 101 -6.30 1.96 13.25
CA GLN A 101 -6.11 1.96 11.79
C GLN A 101 -6.86 3.12 11.13
N ASN A 102 -8.08 3.44 11.56
CA ASN A 102 -8.83 4.56 10.99
C ASN A 102 -8.23 5.92 11.32
N THR A 103 -7.62 6.06 12.50
CA THR A 103 -7.06 7.34 12.98
C THR A 103 -5.60 7.50 12.59
N PHE A 104 -4.84 6.39 12.60
CA PHE A 104 -3.40 6.34 12.38
C PHE A 104 -3.01 5.40 11.23
N GLY A 105 -3.88 5.16 10.25
CA GLY A 105 -3.63 4.24 9.13
C GLY A 105 -2.33 4.54 8.38
N ARG A 106 -1.96 5.82 8.29
CA ARG A 106 -0.65 6.27 7.77
C ARG A 106 0.55 5.76 8.59
N VAL A 107 0.38 5.64 9.89
CA VAL A 107 1.39 5.17 10.84
C VAL A 107 1.43 3.64 10.88
N LEU A 108 0.37 2.92 10.49
CA LEU A 108 0.18 1.49 10.82
C LEU A 108 -0.17 0.54 9.66
N GLY A 109 -0.48 1.04 8.46
CA GLY A 109 -0.96 0.21 7.36
C GLY A 109 -1.18 0.94 6.04
N PHE A 110 -2.27 0.58 5.37
CA PHE A 110 -2.70 1.22 4.13
C PHE A 110 -3.21 2.64 4.39
N THR A 111 -2.88 3.57 3.48
CA THR A 111 -3.52 4.90 3.42
C THR A 111 -4.52 4.94 2.27
N ARG A 112 -5.40 5.95 2.25
CA ARG A 112 -6.37 6.16 1.15
C ARG A 112 -5.68 6.19 -0.21
N GLU A 113 -4.56 6.88 -0.28
CA GLU A 113 -3.75 6.98 -1.48
C GLU A 113 -3.13 5.64 -1.87
N LYS A 114 -2.64 4.85 -0.89
CA LYS A 114 -2.08 3.51 -1.16
C LYS A 114 -3.14 2.52 -1.63
N VAL A 115 -4.32 2.51 -1.00
CA VAL A 115 -5.45 1.67 -1.43
C VAL A 115 -5.86 2.05 -2.85
N ALA A 116 -6.05 3.35 -3.12
CA ALA A 116 -6.35 3.83 -4.47
C ALA A 116 -5.28 3.42 -5.49
N GLY A 117 -3.99 3.61 -5.16
CA GLY A 117 -2.87 3.22 -6.01
C GLY A 117 -2.92 1.74 -6.39
N LYS A 118 -3.00 0.86 -5.38
CA LYS A 118 -3.09 -0.59 -5.59
C LYS A 118 -4.36 -0.99 -6.34
N MET A 119 -5.47 -0.32 -6.07
CA MET A 119 -6.73 -0.53 -6.80
C MET A 119 -6.55 -0.22 -8.29
N GLY A 120 -5.97 0.93 -8.64
CA GLY A 120 -5.75 1.28 -10.04
C GLY A 120 -4.73 0.37 -10.73
N GLU A 121 -3.64 0.01 -10.07
CA GLU A 121 -2.65 -0.96 -10.58
C GLU A 121 -3.29 -2.30 -10.96
N LEU A 122 -4.05 -2.90 -10.05
CA LEU A 122 -4.69 -4.19 -10.26
C LEU A 122 -5.84 -4.13 -11.27
N LEU A 123 -6.65 -3.06 -11.24
CA LEU A 123 -7.71 -2.86 -12.22
C LEU A 123 -7.16 -2.69 -13.63
N PHE A 124 -6.00 -2.04 -13.78
CA PHE A 124 -5.33 -1.92 -15.06
C PHE A 124 -4.92 -3.28 -15.61
N ILE A 125 -4.31 -4.13 -14.76
CA ILE A 125 -3.99 -5.52 -15.13
C ILE A 125 -5.27 -6.28 -15.49
N LEU A 126 -6.28 -6.25 -14.62
CA LEU A 126 -7.55 -6.95 -14.82
C LEU A 126 -8.20 -6.58 -16.16
N GLN A 127 -8.21 -5.29 -16.49
CA GLN A 127 -8.81 -4.77 -17.72
C GLN A 127 -8.07 -5.25 -18.97
N LEU A 128 -6.73 -5.23 -18.93
CA LEU A 128 -5.88 -5.75 -20.01
C LEU A 128 -6.06 -7.26 -20.18
N GLU A 129 -6.11 -8.01 -19.09
CA GLU A 129 -6.31 -9.46 -19.13
C GLU A 129 -7.68 -9.83 -19.69
N LYS A 130 -8.75 -9.10 -19.35
CA LYS A 130 -10.09 -9.24 -19.96
C LYS A 130 -10.10 -8.96 -21.47
N GLN A 131 -9.13 -8.21 -21.98
CA GLN A 131 -8.94 -7.90 -23.40
C GLN A 131 -7.92 -8.84 -24.09
N ASN A 132 -7.56 -9.95 -23.43
CA ASN A 132 -6.53 -10.90 -23.87
C ASN A 132 -5.17 -10.23 -24.10
N ILE A 133 -4.79 -9.29 -23.23
CA ILE A 133 -3.48 -8.65 -23.22
C ILE A 133 -2.72 -9.18 -22.01
N GLU A 134 -1.93 -10.22 -22.22
CA GLU A 134 -1.22 -10.91 -21.14
C GLU A 134 -0.02 -10.10 -20.67
N ILE A 135 -0.21 -9.30 -19.61
CA ILE A 135 0.82 -8.41 -19.08
C ILE A 135 1.33 -8.81 -17.70
N ALA A 136 0.62 -9.68 -16.99
CA ALA A 136 0.99 -10.08 -15.62
C ALA A 136 2.40 -10.67 -15.54
N LYS A 137 2.83 -11.46 -16.54
CA LYS A 137 4.20 -12.04 -16.60
C LYS A 137 5.34 -11.01 -16.73
N TYR A 138 5.01 -9.75 -17.00
CA TYR A 138 5.96 -8.65 -17.13
C TYR A 138 5.89 -7.67 -15.95
N PHE A 139 5.08 -7.99 -14.94
CA PHE A 139 4.91 -7.21 -13.73
C PHE A 139 6.18 -7.23 -12.88
N ASN A 140 6.51 -6.08 -12.32
CA ASN A 140 7.59 -5.89 -11.35
C ASN A 140 7.10 -4.96 -10.25
N ASN A 141 7.42 -5.29 -8.99
CA ASN A 141 7.09 -4.50 -7.81
C ASN A 141 8.25 -4.58 -6.82
N ASN A 142 9.04 -3.51 -6.75
CA ASN A 142 10.22 -3.43 -5.90
C ASN A 142 10.14 -2.20 -5.01
N GLU A 143 10.14 -2.41 -3.70
CA GLU A 143 10.24 -1.30 -2.74
C GLU A 143 11.62 -0.65 -2.82
N GLY A 144 11.65 0.69 -2.97
CA GLY A 144 12.89 1.48 -2.99
C GLY A 144 13.51 1.69 -4.38
N ASP A 145 12.93 1.08 -5.42
CA ASP A 145 13.30 1.35 -6.81
C ASP A 145 12.70 2.67 -7.32
N LEU A 146 13.12 3.07 -8.52
CA LEU A 146 12.59 4.25 -9.18
C LEU A 146 11.06 4.20 -9.39
N PHE A 147 10.53 3.00 -9.64
CA PHE A 147 9.13 2.74 -9.91
C PHE A 147 8.62 1.75 -8.87
N ASP A 148 7.61 2.16 -8.09
CA ASP A 148 7.02 1.30 -7.06
C ASP A 148 6.26 0.11 -7.71
N PHE A 149 5.71 0.32 -8.90
CA PHE A 149 5.00 -0.69 -9.70
C PHE A 149 5.30 -0.42 -11.19
N TYR A 150 5.72 -1.42 -11.96
CA TYR A 150 5.84 -1.26 -13.41
C TYR A 150 5.74 -2.57 -14.19
N ILE A 151 5.39 -2.43 -15.46
CA ILE A 151 5.41 -3.52 -16.46
C ILE A 151 6.62 -3.28 -17.36
N TYR A 152 7.46 -4.30 -17.55
CA TYR A 152 8.66 -4.20 -18.37
C TYR A 152 8.73 -5.29 -19.45
N ASN A 153 8.71 -4.86 -20.71
CA ASN A 153 8.89 -5.75 -21.86
C ASN A 153 9.64 -5.01 -22.98
N ASN A 154 10.48 -5.71 -23.74
CA ASN A 154 11.23 -5.16 -24.89
C ASN A 154 11.90 -3.79 -24.63
N ASN A 155 12.55 -3.63 -23.47
CA ASN A 155 13.18 -2.38 -23.03
C ASN A 155 12.19 -1.20 -22.87
N LYS A 156 10.89 -1.47 -22.72
CA LYS A 156 9.85 -0.47 -22.45
C LYS A 156 9.31 -0.64 -21.04
N TYR A 157 9.13 0.47 -20.34
CA TYR A 157 8.61 0.55 -18.98
C TYR A 157 7.23 1.20 -19.00
N LEU A 158 6.25 0.58 -18.37
CA LEU A 158 4.92 1.15 -18.15
C LEU A 158 4.64 1.19 -16.65
N GLU A 159 4.60 2.39 -16.06
CA GLU A 159 4.20 2.58 -14.67
C GLU A 159 2.71 2.96 -14.61
N ILE A 160 2.00 2.46 -13.61
CA ILE A 160 0.57 2.75 -13.43
C ILE A 160 0.38 3.77 -12.32
N LYS A 161 -0.43 4.79 -12.59
CA LYS A 161 -0.78 5.84 -11.64
C LYS A 161 -2.28 5.95 -11.50
N THR A 162 -2.73 6.16 -10.27
CA THR A 162 -4.16 6.31 -9.99
C THR A 162 -4.50 7.75 -9.65
N SER A 163 -5.62 8.24 -10.18
CA SER A 163 -6.25 9.47 -9.74
C SER A 163 -7.67 9.17 -9.24
N VAL A 164 -8.00 9.65 -8.03
CA VAL A 164 -9.35 9.54 -7.44
C VAL A 164 -10.15 10.84 -7.53
N LYS A 165 -9.59 11.87 -8.18
CA LYS A 165 -10.21 13.20 -8.30
C LYS A 165 -10.68 13.43 -9.73
N GLU A 166 -11.75 14.22 -9.87
CA GLU A 166 -12.24 14.70 -11.17
C GLU A 166 -11.18 15.47 -11.97
N THR A 167 -10.25 16.11 -11.25
CA THR A 167 -9.08 16.76 -11.86
C THR A 167 -8.09 15.67 -12.26
N LYS A 168 -7.78 15.56 -13.57
CA LYS A 168 -6.85 14.57 -14.18
C LYS A 168 -5.40 14.80 -13.72
N THR A 169 -5.14 14.69 -12.44
CA THR A 169 -3.90 15.13 -11.82
C THR A 169 -3.25 13.98 -11.08
N VAL A 170 -2.00 13.69 -11.42
CA VAL A 170 -1.20 12.65 -10.78
C VAL A 170 0.01 13.27 -10.08
N THR A 171 0.57 12.55 -9.10
CA THR A 171 1.83 12.93 -8.47
C THR A 171 2.94 12.02 -9.02
N LEU A 172 3.99 12.62 -9.58
CA LEU A 172 5.14 11.92 -10.16
C LEU A 172 6.43 12.44 -9.53
N ASN A 173 7.40 11.55 -9.32
CA ASN A 173 8.75 11.99 -8.96
C ASN A 173 9.47 12.51 -10.22
N VAL A 174 10.27 13.56 -10.09
CA VAL A 174 11.02 14.11 -11.23
C VAL A 174 11.89 13.04 -11.91
N LYS A 175 12.54 12.17 -11.12
CA LYS A 175 13.36 11.06 -11.63
C LYS A 175 12.57 10.10 -12.53
N GLN A 176 11.28 9.86 -12.24
CA GLN A 176 10.43 8.97 -13.04
C GLN A 176 10.14 9.56 -14.42
N LEU A 177 10.02 10.88 -14.51
CA LEU A 177 9.80 11.58 -15.78
C LEU A 177 11.05 11.50 -16.66
N THR A 178 12.25 11.56 -16.08
CA THR A 178 13.50 11.77 -16.83
C THR A 178 14.37 10.52 -17.01
N TYR A 179 14.09 9.39 -16.34
CA TYR A 179 14.97 8.21 -16.35
C TYR A 179 15.25 7.65 -17.76
N LYS A 180 14.19 7.38 -18.54
CA LYS A 180 14.30 6.99 -19.95
C LYS A 180 13.09 7.51 -20.75
N PRO A 181 13.09 8.79 -21.15
CA PRO A 181 11.90 9.47 -21.64
C PRO A 181 11.20 8.83 -22.86
N ASN A 182 11.94 8.06 -23.67
CA ASN A 182 11.43 7.38 -24.87
C ASN A 182 11.05 5.90 -24.65
N GLU A 183 11.39 5.35 -23.48
CA GLU A 183 11.15 3.95 -23.11
C GLU A 183 10.13 3.81 -21.99
N THR A 184 9.94 4.85 -21.19
CA THR A 184 8.96 4.86 -20.10
C THR A 184 7.62 5.43 -20.58
N SER A 185 6.50 4.96 -20.03
CA SER A 185 5.15 5.51 -20.21
C SER A 185 4.32 5.36 -18.93
N PHE A 186 3.25 6.16 -18.81
CA PHE A 186 2.34 6.10 -17.67
C PHE A 186 0.94 5.66 -18.10
N GLY A 187 0.49 4.52 -17.58
CA GLY A 187 -0.92 4.17 -17.59
C GLY A 187 -1.60 4.90 -16.43
N VAL A 188 -2.70 5.59 -16.70
CA VAL A 188 -3.44 6.32 -15.67
C VAL A 188 -4.83 5.73 -15.55
N VAL A 189 -5.14 5.28 -14.34
CA VAL A 189 -6.49 4.82 -13.97
C VAL A 189 -7.17 5.91 -13.18
N MET A 190 -8.27 6.42 -13.70
CA MET A 190 -9.13 7.36 -13.00
C MET A 190 -10.26 6.59 -12.34
N LEU A 191 -10.29 6.64 -11.02
CA LEU A 191 -11.31 6.02 -10.19
C LEU A 191 -12.17 7.09 -9.53
N LYS A 192 -13.41 6.74 -9.24
CA LYS A 192 -14.30 7.53 -8.41
C LYS A 192 -14.66 6.69 -7.19
N GLU A 193 -14.60 7.30 -6.01
CA GLU A 193 -15.10 6.62 -4.81
C GLU A 193 -16.62 6.51 -4.84
N ASP A 194 -17.10 5.34 -4.44
CA ASP A 194 -18.52 5.01 -4.37
C ASP A 194 -18.77 4.12 -3.15
N GLN A 195 -19.73 4.51 -2.30
CA GLN A 195 -20.11 3.76 -1.10
C GLN A 195 -20.68 2.36 -1.41
N ASN A 196 -21.16 2.15 -2.64
CA ASN A 196 -21.65 0.87 -3.13
C ASN A 196 -20.69 0.20 -4.13
N GLY A 197 -19.50 0.78 -4.32
CA GLY A 197 -18.51 0.28 -5.26
C GLY A 197 -17.76 -0.96 -4.78
N THR A 198 -16.77 -1.35 -5.55
CA THR A 198 -15.94 -2.54 -5.34
C THR A 198 -14.78 -2.23 -4.39
N LYS A 199 -14.45 -3.20 -3.53
CA LYS A 199 -13.31 -3.16 -2.61
C LYS A 199 -12.05 -3.72 -3.28
N LEU A 200 -10.88 -3.33 -2.76
CA LEU A 200 -9.60 -3.86 -3.24
C LEU A 200 -9.51 -5.40 -3.16
N ILE A 201 -10.02 -6.00 -2.08
CA ILE A 201 -10.01 -7.45 -1.89
C ILE A 201 -10.81 -8.20 -2.96
N GLU A 202 -11.89 -7.60 -3.45
CA GLU A 202 -12.75 -8.20 -4.48
C GLU A 202 -12.00 -8.27 -5.82
N VAL A 203 -11.25 -7.21 -6.17
CA VAL A 203 -10.38 -7.19 -7.36
C VAL A 203 -9.24 -8.21 -7.26
N VAL A 204 -8.62 -8.34 -6.07
CA VAL A 204 -7.57 -9.34 -5.85
C VAL A 204 -8.11 -10.77 -6.03
N ASN A 205 -9.29 -11.06 -5.48
CA ASN A 205 -9.93 -12.36 -5.65
C ASN A 205 -10.30 -12.64 -7.12
N GLU A 206 -10.85 -11.65 -7.82
CA GLU A 206 -11.18 -11.79 -9.24
C GLU A 206 -9.95 -12.11 -10.10
N LEU A 207 -8.82 -11.44 -9.84
CA LEU A 207 -7.56 -11.78 -10.48
C LEU A 207 -7.13 -13.21 -10.15
N LEU A 208 -7.10 -13.60 -8.87
CA LEU A 208 -6.71 -14.96 -8.46
C LEU A 208 -7.56 -16.07 -9.13
N ASP A 209 -8.84 -15.81 -9.38
CA ASP A 209 -9.79 -16.77 -9.96
C ASP A 209 -9.75 -16.84 -11.51
N LEU A 210 -9.16 -15.85 -12.18
CA LEU A 210 -9.23 -15.70 -13.64
C LEU A 210 -8.51 -16.79 -14.42
N LYS A 211 -7.29 -17.15 -14.01
CA LYS A 211 -6.43 -18.13 -14.69
C LYS A 211 -5.26 -18.54 -13.79
N GLU A 212 -4.48 -19.51 -14.25
CA GLU A 212 -3.18 -19.81 -13.65
C GLU A 212 -2.18 -18.69 -13.98
N TRP A 213 -1.69 -18.02 -12.94
CA TRP A 213 -0.68 -16.97 -13.04
C TRP A 213 0.73 -17.53 -12.94
N ASP A 214 1.71 -16.75 -13.37
CA ASP A 214 3.10 -17.00 -13.03
C ASP A 214 3.28 -17.00 -11.50
N PRO A 215 4.25 -17.77 -10.96
CA PRO A 215 4.42 -17.91 -9.52
C PRO A 215 4.64 -16.59 -8.78
N ASP A 216 5.41 -15.67 -9.37
CA ASP A 216 5.78 -14.41 -8.72
C ASP A 216 4.58 -13.47 -8.60
N PHE A 217 3.80 -13.31 -9.67
CA PHE A 217 2.57 -12.52 -9.62
C PHE A 217 1.51 -13.16 -8.71
N LYS A 218 1.39 -14.49 -8.71
CA LYS A 218 0.49 -15.20 -7.81
C LYS A 218 0.86 -14.97 -6.35
N GLU A 219 2.13 -15.13 -6.00
CA GLU A 219 2.63 -14.88 -4.64
C GLU A 219 2.38 -13.43 -4.23
N TYR A 220 2.57 -12.46 -5.13
CA TYR A 220 2.22 -11.07 -4.88
C TYR A 220 0.73 -10.90 -4.53
N LEU A 221 -0.19 -11.49 -5.31
CA LEU A 221 -1.63 -11.40 -5.05
C LEU A 221 -2.02 -12.10 -3.73
N GLU A 222 -1.45 -13.26 -3.43
CA GLU A 222 -1.72 -13.98 -2.18
C GLU A 222 -1.22 -13.20 -0.96
N ASN A 223 -0.02 -12.62 -1.03
CA ASN A 223 0.51 -11.77 0.03
C ASN A 223 -0.33 -10.50 0.22
N LEU A 224 -0.75 -9.87 -0.88
CA LEU A 224 -1.60 -8.69 -0.83
C LEU A 224 -2.97 -9.01 -0.22
N LYS A 225 -3.57 -10.15 -0.58
CA LYS A 225 -4.81 -10.65 0.01
C LYS A 225 -4.71 -10.79 1.53
N ILE A 226 -3.66 -11.45 2.03
CA ILE A 226 -3.41 -11.59 3.47
C ILE A 226 -3.31 -10.20 4.13
N ASN A 227 -2.57 -9.27 3.53
CA ASN A 227 -2.40 -7.93 4.08
C ASN A 227 -3.70 -7.12 4.10
N ILE A 228 -4.57 -7.29 3.11
CA ILE A 228 -5.87 -6.60 3.03
C ILE A 228 -6.87 -7.19 4.02
N ASP A 229 -6.97 -8.53 4.11
CA ASP A 229 -7.90 -9.22 5.04
C ASP A 229 -7.66 -8.82 6.51
N HIS A 230 -6.44 -8.35 6.82
CA HIS A 230 -6.05 -7.87 8.13
C HIS A 230 -6.10 -6.33 8.27
N ASP A 231 -6.44 -5.55 7.24
CA ASP A 231 -6.51 -4.07 7.31
C ASP A 231 -7.94 -3.55 7.10
N MET A 232 -8.57 -3.09 8.19
CA MET A 232 -9.94 -2.58 8.15
C MET A 232 -10.12 -1.35 7.27
N PHE A 233 -9.05 -0.61 7.01
CA PHE A 233 -9.11 0.57 6.16
C PHE A 233 -9.41 0.22 4.69
N CYS A 234 -8.97 -0.95 4.23
CA CYS A 234 -9.26 -1.47 2.90
C CYS A 234 -10.74 -1.86 2.71
N GLU A 235 -11.45 -2.15 3.81
CA GLU A 235 -12.87 -2.52 3.78
C GLU A 235 -13.81 -1.31 3.65
N ASP A 236 -13.38 -0.14 4.12
CA ASP A 236 -14.18 1.10 4.11
C ASP A 236 -14.07 1.83 2.77
N LEU A 237 -13.01 1.60 1.99
CA LEU A 237 -12.81 2.23 0.69
C LEU A 237 -13.33 1.37 -0.45
N LYS A 238 -14.17 2.01 -1.26
CA LYS A 238 -14.86 1.39 -2.38
C LYS A 238 -14.85 2.33 -3.57
N TYR A 239 -14.72 1.75 -4.76
CA TYR A 239 -14.58 2.51 -5.99
C TYR A 239 -15.57 2.02 -7.06
N ASP A 240 -16.07 2.97 -7.84
CA ASP A 240 -16.84 2.70 -9.05
C ASP A 240 -15.89 2.22 -10.15
N ILE A 241 -15.72 0.90 -10.25
CA ILE A 241 -14.82 0.28 -11.22
C ILE A 241 -15.44 0.16 -12.62
N GLU A 242 -16.78 0.14 -12.70
CA GLU A 242 -17.50 0.02 -13.97
C GLU A 242 -17.30 1.27 -14.83
N ASN A 243 -17.20 2.44 -14.19
CA ASN A 243 -16.92 3.71 -14.85
C ASN A 243 -15.45 4.15 -14.71
N ALA A 244 -14.54 3.23 -14.34
CA ALA A 244 -13.11 3.51 -14.32
C ALA A 244 -12.63 3.87 -15.72
N LEU A 245 -11.86 4.95 -15.83
CA LEU A 245 -11.30 5.40 -17.10
C LEU A 245 -9.82 5.07 -17.15
N TYR A 246 -9.39 4.47 -18.26
CA TYR A 246 -8.03 4.03 -18.49
C TYR A 246 -7.43 4.82 -19.64
N GLU A 247 -6.33 5.53 -19.40
CA GLU A 247 -5.66 6.36 -20.41
C GLU A 247 -4.14 6.11 -20.37
N LEU A 248 -3.49 6.07 -21.53
CA LEU A 248 -2.04 5.99 -21.65
C LEU A 248 -1.45 7.38 -21.95
N TYR A 249 -0.42 7.77 -21.19
CA TYR A 249 0.26 9.06 -21.29
C TYR A 249 1.77 8.89 -21.51
N LEU A 250 2.27 9.51 -22.58
CA LEU A 250 3.69 9.43 -22.97
C LEU A 250 4.55 10.48 -22.23
N PRO A 251 5.69 10.12 -21.61
CA PRO A 251 6.41 11.04 -20.72
C PRO A 251 7.10 12.19 -21.43
N ASN A 252 7.55 12.00 -22.67
CA ASN A 252 8.09 13.07 -23.50
C ASN A 252 7.06 14.19 -23.71
N LYS A 253 5.80 13.84 -23.99
CA LYS A 253 4.69 14.80 -24.11
C LYS A 253 4.37 15.51 -22.80
N ILE A 254 4.52 14.82 -21.66
CA ILE A 254 4.38 15.42 -20.33
C ILE A 254 5.50 16.44 -20.09
N GLN A 255 6.74 16.08 -20.39
CA GLN A 255 7.92 16.93 -20.19
C GLN A 255 7.92 18.19 -21.06
N GLU A 256 7.49 18.09 -22.31
CA GLU A 256 7.32 19.27 -23.20
C GLU A 256 6.40 20.34 -22.59
N LYS A 257 5.48 19.96 -21.69
CA LYS A 257 4.58 20.89 -20.99
C LYS A 257 5.18 21.46 -19.70
N ILE A 258 6.35 20.99 -19.29
CA ILE A 258 7.03 21.38 -18.04
C ILE A 258 8.49 21.74 -18.37
N PRO A 259 8.73 22.96 -18.92
CA PRO A 259 10.01 23.32 -19.53
C PRO A 259 11.24 23.18 -18.62
N PHE A 260 11.08 23.36 -17.30
CA PHE A 260 12.20 23.29 -16.37
C PHE A 260 12.73 21.85 -16.14
N LEU A 261 11.98 20.81 -16.52
CA LEU A 261 12.43 19.42 -16.39
C LEU A 261 13.62 19.11 -17.31
N ASP A 262 13.67 19.74 -18.48
CA ASP A 262 14.76 19.61 -19.44
C ASP A 262 16.06 20.27 -18.95
N GLU A 263 15.97 21.20 -18.00
CA GLU A 263 17.11 21.89 -17.40
C GLU A 263 17.70 21.04 -16.26
N ILE A 264 16.85 20.53 -15.37
CA ILE A 264 17.26 19.70 -14.23
C ILE A 264 17.86 18.35 -14.68
N SER A 265 17.39 17.79 -15.81
CA SER A 265 17.90 16.52 -16.34
C SER A 265 19.32 16.59 -16.92
N LYS A 266 19.83 17.79 -17.22
CA LYS A 266 21.16 18.00 -17.82
C LYS A 266 22.26 18.22 -16.79
N GLU A 267 21.90 18.62 -15.58
CA GLU A 267 22.86 18.83 -14.49
C GLU A 267 23.03 17.52 -13.70
N GLU A 268 24.27 17.14 -13.34
CA GLU A 268 24.58 15.95 -12.55
C GLU A 268 24.07 16.02 -11.08
N ILE A 269 22.97 16.75 -10.82
CA ILE A 269 22.38 16.98 -9.49
C ILE A 269 21.34 15.90 -9.18
N TRP A 270 21.61 14.64 -9.53
CA TRP A 270 20.66 13.55 -9.33
C TRP A 270 20.39 13.28 -7.84
N ASN A 271 21.39 13.48 -6.99
CA ASN A 271 21.31 13.10 -5.57
C ASN A 271 20.30 13.92 -4.74
N ASN A 272 19.81 15.07 -5.23
CA ASN A 272 18.82 15.89 -4.51
C ASN A 272 17.43 15.90 -5.17
N VAL A 273 17.33 15.50 -6.44
CA VAL A 273 16.10 15.59 -7.26
C VAL A 273 15.12 14.45 -6.96
N GLU A 274 15.60 13.35 -6.39
CA GLU A 274 14.79 12.15 -6.13
C GLU A 274 13.61 12.40 -5.18
N SER A 275 13.71 13.40 -4.31
CA SER A 275 12.65 13.77 -3.37
C SER A 275 11.58 14.69 -3.95
N ILE A 276 11.82 15.25 -5.15
CA ILE A 276 10.93 16.25 -5.74
C ILE A 276 9.73 15.54 -6.37
N LYS A 277 8.58 15.76 -5.74
CA LYS A 277 7.26 15.31 -6.21
C LYS A 277 6.55 16.45 -6.93
N LEU A 278 6.18 16.21 -8.18
CA LEU A 278 5.40 17.14 -9.00
C LEU A 278 3.97 16.64 -9.12
N LYS A 279 3.03 17.56 -8.88
CA LYS A 279 1.61 17.34 -9.14
C LYS A 279 1.28 17.87 -10.53
N ILE A 280 1.05 16.96 -11.47
CA ILE A 280 0.93 17.28 -12.90
C ILE A 280 -0.51 17.07 -13.36
N ASN A 281 -1.10 18.12 -13.94
CA ASN A 281 -2.39 18.02 -14.60
C ASN A 281 -2.21 17.48 -16.03
N LEU A 282 -2.75 16.30 -16.27
CA LEU A 282 -2.67 15.56 -17.52
C LEU A 282 -3.76 15.96 -18.54
N SER A 283 -4.67 16.88 -18.21
CA SER A 283 -5.78 17.25 -19.10
C SER A 283 -5.35 17.87 -20.43
N GLY A 284 -4.19 18.50 -20.48
CA GLY A 284 -3.64 19.16 -21.69
C GLY A 284 -2.67 18.30 -22.50
N ILE A 285 -2.58 17.01 -22.20
CA ILE A 285 -1.62 16.06 -22.80
C ILE A 285 -2.37 15.20 -23.82
N GLU A 286 -1.70 14.84 -24.91
CA GLU A 286 -2.21 13.89 -25.89
C GLU A 286 -2.54 12.56 -25.19
N LYS A 287 -3.73 12.03 -25.45
CA LYS A 287 -4.29 10.86 -24.78
C LYS A 287 -4.37 9.71 -25.75
N ASN A 288 -3.89 8.55 -25.33
CA ASN A 288 -3.99 7.29 -26.05
C ASN A 288 -4.86 6.30 -25.26
N ASN A 289 -5.48 5.34 -25.96
CA ASN A 289 -6.31 4.30 -25.33
C ASN A 289 -5.41 3.24 -24.67
N ILE A 290 -5.89 2.57 -23.62
CA ILE A 290 -5.21 1.43 -22.99
C ILE A 290 -4.95 0.28 -23.97
N GLU A 291 -5.76 0.09 -25.02
CA GLU A 291 -5.49 -0.91 -26.07
C GLU A 291 -4.17 -0.66 -26.81
N GLU A 292 -3.67 0.58 -26.83
CA GLU A 292 -2.38 0.92 -27.44
C GLU A 292 -1.18 0.44 -26.59
N VAL A 293 -1.42 -0.06 -25.37
CA VAL A 293 -0.41 -0.69 -24.52
C VAL A 293 0.22 -1.90 -25.22
N LYS A 294 -0.55 -2.69 -25.97
CA LYS A 294 -0.04 -3.80 -26.80
C LYS A 294 1.06 -3.34 -27.74
N ASN A 295 0.78 -2.29 -28.50
CA ASN A 295 1.72 -1.74 -29.47
C ASN A 295 2.95 -1.14 -28.79
N PHE A 296 2.75 -0.44 -27.68
CA PHE A 296 3.86 0.18 -26.93
C PHE A 296 4.80 -0.86 -26.31
N LEU A 297 4.24 -1.89 -25.68
CA LEU A 297 4.99 -2.96 -25.04
C LEU A 297 5.42 -4.06 -26.02
N GLU A 298 4.97 -4.02 -27.27
CA GLU A 298 5.22 -5.03 -28.30
C GLU A 298 4.75 -6.43 -27.87
N ILE A 299 3.50 -6.51 -27.39
CA ILE A 299 2.81 -7.73 -26.91
C ILE A 299 1.68 -8.12 -27.87
#